data_AF-A0AAE8AZK0-F1
#
_entry.id   AF-A0AAE8AZK0-F1
#
_cell.length_a   1.000
_cell.length_b   1.000
_cell.length_c   1.000
_cell.angle_alpha   90.00
_cell.angle_beta   90.00
_cell.angle_gamma   90.00
#
_symmetry.space_group_name_H-M   'P 1'
#
loop_
_entity.id
_entity.type
_entity.pdbx_description
1 polymer ?
#
loop_
_entity_poly.entity_id
_entity_poly.type
_entity_poly.pdbx_seq_one_letter_code
_entity_poly.pdbx_strand_id
1 'polypeptide(L)'
;MDKHFNEMSFDELKCYRREGLWRSLGLLLVIILVIVGMVLMEVNHVSPSNQNRFRVIGLTTVIALFGYLMPLMAANRVMRDHPDWVKKSGIRAKIPLPMAWHVKRLCVLGASLLVIGVGFASLYKPQVQQTNLQDQIDMIQTDHDLEREQKVDQVLDTITPNDKKSK
;
A
#
# COMPACT_ATOMS: atom_id res chain seq x y z
N MET A 1 -6.15 31.27 -0.24
CA MET A 1 -6.40 31.77 -1.61
C MET A 1 -7.89 31.62 -1.80
N ASP A 2 -8.61 32.71 -1.55
CA ASP A 2 -10.07 32.74 -1.34
C ASP A 2 -10.78 33.50 -2.47
N LYS A 3 -10.27 33.36 -3.70
CA LYS A 3 -10.96 33.87 -4.89
C LYS A 3 -11.82 32.79 -5.49
N HIS A 4 -13.06 33.14 -5.83
CA HIS A 4 -13.98 32.22 -6.50
C HIS A 4 -13.45 31.90 -7.90
N PHE A 5 -13.63 30.66 -8.39
CA PHE A 5 -13.11 30.25 -9.70
C PHE A 5 -13.62 31.10 -10.87
N ASN A 6 -14.78 31.75 -10.71
CA ASN A 6 -15.36 32.67 -11.70
C ASN A 6 -14.64 34.02 -11.80
N GLU A 7 -13.83 34.38 -10.82
CA GLU A 7 -13.08 35.65 -10.76
C GLU A 7 -11.62 35.51 -11.19
N MET A 8 -11.19 34.27 -11.49
CA MET A 8 -9.82 33.98 -11.91
C MET A 8 -9.59 34.35 -13.37
N SER A 9 -8.41 34.90 -13.64
CA SER A 9 -7.95 35.23 -14.98
C SER A 9 -7.68 33.96 -15.82
N PHE A 10 -7.69 34.12 -17.14
CA PHE A 10 -7.41 33.03 -18.07
C PHE A 10 -6.03 32.37 -17.83
N ASP A 11 -5.02 33.14 -17.41
CA ASP A 11 -3.69 32.61 -17.10
C ASP A 11 -3.66 31.77 -15.81
N GLU A 12 -4.41 32.18 -14.78
CA GLU A 12 -4.58 31.41 -13.54
C GLU A 12 -5.33 30.08 -13.80
N LEU A 13 -6.40 30.12 -14.61
CA LEU A 13 -7.16 28.92 -14.99
C LEU A 13 -6.30 27.90 -15.76
N LYS A 14 -5.42 28.36 -16.65
CA LYS A 14 -4.47 27.48 -17.35
C LYS A 14 -3.46 26.83 -16.39
N CYS A 15 -2.98 27.58 -15.40
CA CYS A 15 -2.10 27.04 -14.37
C CYS A 15 -2.81 25.93 -13.57
N TYR A 16 -4.07 26.15 -13.17
CA TYR A 16 -4.91 25.15 -12.47
C TYR A 16 -5.15 23.89 -13.29
N ARG A 17 -5.41 24.00 -14.59
CA ARG A 17 -5.62 22.84 -15.47
C ARG A 17 -4.36 21.98 -15.59
N ARG A 18 -3.18 22.60 -15.80
CA ARG A 18 -1.90 21.87 -15.85
C ARG A 18 -1.56 21.26 -14.51
N GLU A 19 -1.76 22.01 -13.42
CA GLU A 19 -1.64 21.49 -12.06
C GLU A 19 -2.49 20.22 -11.89
N GLY A 20 -3.76 20.27 -12.26
CA GLY A 20 -4.64 19.12 -12.07
C GLY A 20 -4.32 17.94 -13.00
N LEU A 21 -3.76 18.17 -14.19
CA LEU A 21 -3.19 17.08 -15.01
C LEU A 21 -2.07 16.34 -14.26
N TRP A 22 -1.15 17.08 -13.65
CA TRP A 22 -0.09 16.49 -12.82
C TRP A 22 -0.63 15.82 -11.56
N ARG A 23 -1.68 16.36 -10.94
CA ARG A 23 -2.38 15.70 -9.82
C ARG A 23 -2.98 14.36 -10.25
N SER A 24 -3.60 14.32 -11.43
CA SER A 24 -4.17 13.10 -12.01
C SER A 24 -3.09 12.06 -12.31
N LEU A 25 -1.95 12.48 -12.87
CA LEU A 25 -0.80 11.59 -13.10
C LEU A 25 -0.25 11.01 -11.78
N GLY A 26 -0.15 11.84 -10.74
CA GLY A 26 0.27 11.41 -9.41
C GLY A 26 -0.71 10.43 -8.75
N LEU A 27 -2.02 10.68 -8.86
CA LEU A 27 -3.05 9.76 -8.39
C LEU A 27 -3.00 8.43 -9.14
N LEU A 28 -2.79 8.46 -10.46
CA LEU A 28 -2.60 7.24 -11.26
C LEU A 28 -1.41 6.42 -10.76
N LEU A 29 -0.27 7.06 -10.51
CA LEU A 29 0.91 6.39 -9.95
C LEU A 29 0.60 5.73 -8.59
N VAL A 30 -0.10 6.45 -7.70
CA VAL A 30 -0.50 5.93 -6.39
C VAL A 30 -1.40 4.70 -6.53
N ILE A 31 -2.39 4.74 -7.43
CA ILE A 31 -3.28 3.59 -7.70
C ILE A 31 -2.48 2.39 -8.18
N ILE A 32 -1.54 2.58 -9.11
CA ILE A 32 -0.67 1.51 -9.61
C ILE A 32 0.11 0.87 -8.46
N LEU A 33 0.69 1.68 -7.55
CA LEU A 33 1.43 1.15 -6.40
C LEU A 33 0.54 0.35 -5.44
N VAL A 34 -0.68 0.80 -5.19
CA VAL A 34 -1.65 0.07 -4.36
C VAL A 34 -1.97 -1.28 -5.01
N ILE A 35 -2.24 -1.31 -6.31
CA ILE A 35 -2.54 -2.57 -7.04
C ILE A 35 -1.33 -3.51 -7.00
N VAL A 36 -0.12 -3.01 -7.30
CA VAL A 36 1.10 -3.81 -7.23
C VAL A 36 1.31 -4.37 -5.82
N GLY A 37 1.11 -3.56 -4.78
CA GLY A 37 1.19 -4.02 -3.40
C GLY A 37 0.18 -5.12 -3.07
N MET A 38 -1.07 -4.99 -3.56
CA MET A 38 -2.08 -6.04 -3.40
C MET A 38 -1.68 -7.34 -4.11
N VAL A 39 -1.21 -7.25 -5.35
CA VAL A 39 -0.78 -8.43 -6.13
C VAL A 39 0.41 -9.10 -5.45
N LEU A 40 1.39 -8.34 -4.96
CA LEU A 40 2.53 -8.90 -4.23
C LEU A 40 2.09 -9.60 -2.94
N MET A 41 1.17 -9.02 -2.17
CA MET A 41 0.64 -9.66 -0.97
C MET A 41 -0.17 -10.93 -1.27
N GLU A 42 -0.85 -10.98 -2.42
CA GLU A 42 -1.57 -12.17 -2.90
C GLU A 42 -0.61 -13.29 -3.27
N VAL A 43 0.37 -12.99 -4.13
CA VAL A 43 1.36 -13.97 -4.60
C VAL A 43 2.20 -14.55 -3.45
N ASN A 44 2.50 -13.75 -2.43
CA ASN A 44 3.29 -14.17 -1.28
C ASN A 44 2.45 -14.76 -0.13
N HIS A 45 1.17 -15.07 -0.37
CA HIS A 45 0.27 -15.71 0.60
C HIS A 45 0.26 -14.98 1.94
N VAL A 46 0.18 -13.64 1.91
CA VAL A 46 0.03 -12.84 3.13
C VAL A 46 -1.36 -13.08 3.71
N SER A 47 -1.48 -13.08 5.05
CA SER A 47 -2.76 -13.34 5.70
C SER A 47 -3.91 -12.45 5.16
N PRO A 48 -5.12 -12.99 4.95
CA PRO A 48 -6.25 -12.23 4.41
C PRO A 48 -6.61 -10.98 5.23
N SER A 49 -6.38 -11.02 6.55
CA SER A 49 -6.57 -9.88 7.45
C SER A 49 -5.63 -8.71 7.10
N ASN A 50 -4.34 -8.99 6.89
CA ASN A 50 -3.36 -7.96 6.53
C ASN A 50 -3.62 -7.43 5.11
N GLN A 51 -3.97 -8.31 4.18
CA GLN A 51 -4.39 -7.90 2.83
C GLN A 51 -5.60 -6.96 2.88
N ASN A 52 -6.64 -7.29 3.64
CA ASN A 52 -7.83 -6.45 3.76
C ASN A 52 -7.52 -5.09 4.42
N ARG A 53 -6.66 -5.06 5.44
CA ARG A 53 -6.18 -3.81 6.04
C ARG A 53 -5.44 -2.94 5.02
N PHE A 54 -4.57 -3.54 4.21
CA PHE A 54 -3.87 -2.82 3.14
C PHE A 54 -4.84 -2.30 2.07
N ARG A 55 -5.86 -3.09 1.70
CA ARG A 55 -6.93 -2.67 0.78
C ARG A 55 -7.69 -1.45 1.31
N VAL A 56 -8.04 -1.46 2.60
CA VAL A 56 -8.72 -0.32 3.24
C VAL A 56 -7.84 0.93 3.23
N ILE A 57 -6.56 0.81 3.63
CA ILE A 57 -5.61 1.93 3.58
C ILE A 57 -5.48 2.49 2.16
N GLY A 58 -5.34 1.61 1.16
CA GLY A 58 -5.28 1.98 -0.24
C GLY A 58 -6.54 2.72 -0.71
N LEU A 59 -7.72 2.18 -0.43
CA LEU A 59 -9.01 2.80 -0.78
C LEU A 59 -9.19 4.17 -0.12
N THR A 60 -8.93 4.30 1.19
CA THR A 60 -9.04 5.57 1.89
C THR A 60 -8.08 6.62 1.31
N THR A 61 -6.86 6.21 0.97
CA THR A 61 -5.86 7.10 0.35
C THR A 61 -6.31 7.55 -1.05
N VAL A 62 -6.85 6.65 -1.86
CA VAL A 62 -7.37 6.99 -3.20
C VAL A 62 -8.57 7.93 -3.11
N ILE A 63 -9.51 7.71 -2.19
CA ILE A 63 -10.66 8.60 -1.98
C ILE A 63 -10.21 10.00 -1.56
N ALA A 64 -9.26 10.09 -0.62
CA ALA A 64 -8.70 11.38 -0.18
C ALA A 64 -8.03 12.13 -1.35
N LEU A 65 -7.26 11.43 -2.19
CA LEU A 65 -6.64 12.00 -3.38
C LEU A 65 -7.66 12.38 -4.46
N PHE A 66 -8.80 11.69 -4.52
CA PHE A 66 -9.90 12.07 -5.41
C PHE A 66 -10.53 13.41 -4.99
N GLY A 67 -10.68 13.65 -3.69
CA GLY A 67 -11.05 14.97 -3.15
C GLY A 67 -10.06 16.07 -3.55
N TYR A 68 -8.77 15.74 -3.63
CA TYR A 68 -7.72 16.65 -4.08
C TYR A 68 -7.81 17.01 -5.58
N LEU A 69 -8.56 16.25 -6.39
CA LEU A 69 -8.86 16.54 -7.80
C LEU A 69 -10.08 17.45 -8.00
N MET A 70 -10.92 17.66 -6.98
CA MET A 70 -12.14 18.49 -7.08
C MET A 70 -11.91 19.91 -7.64
N PRO A 71 -10.81 20.62 -7.32
CA PRO A 71 -10.50 21.92 -7.91
C PRO A 71 -10.31 21.90 -9.43
N LEU A 72 -9.86 20.78 -10.02
CA LEU A 72 -9.73 20.65 -11.48
C LEU A 72 -11.10 20.56 -12.14
N MET A 73 -12.07 19.88 -11.52
CA MET A 73 -13.44 19.82 -12.06
C MET A 73 -14.09 21.20 -12.05
N ALA A 74 -13.88 21.97 -10.98
CA ALA A 74 -14.36 23.35 -10.88
C ALA A 74 -13.72 24.26 -11.96
N ALA A 75 -12.40 24.24 -12.10
CA ALA A 75 -11.69 25.02 -13.11
C ALA A 75 -12.08 24.62 -14.55
N ASN A 76 -12.23 23.32 -14.81
CA ASN A 76 -12.67 22.82 -16.12
C ASN A 76 -14.10 23.23 -16.46
N ARG A 77 -15.00 23.32 -15.47
CA ARG A 77 -16.37 23.80 -15.68
C ARG A 77 -16.37 25.26 -16.15
N VAL A 78 -15.63 26.14 -15.46
CA VAL A 78 -15.51 27.56 -15.84
C VAL A 78 -14.87 27.71 -17.23
N MET A 79 -13.82 26.94 -17.55
CA MET A 79 -13.22 26.99 -18.88
C MET A 79 -14.12 26.46 -20.00
N ARG A 80 -15.05 25.54 -19.69
CA ARG A 80 -16.01 25.01 -20.67
C ARG A 80 -16.98 26.09 -21.14
N ASP A 81 -17.29 27.04 -20.27
CA ASP A 81 -18.20 28.14 -20.59
C ASP A 81 -17.51 29.24 -21.43
N HIS A 82 -16.20 29.11 -21.69
CA HIS A 82 -15.41 29.99 -22.56
C HIS A 82 -14.66 29.19 -23.67
N PRO A 83 -15.31 28.87 -24.81
CA PRO A 83 -14.72 28.02 -25.85
C PRO A 83 -13.43 28.58 -26.48
N ASP A 84 -13.29 29.90 -26.53
CA ASP A 84 -12.11 30.59 -27.07
C ASP A 84 -10.86 30.38 -26.22
N TRP A 85 -11.06 30.18 -24.93
CA TRP A 85 -10.01 29.90 -23.94
C TRP A 85 -9.53 28.46 -24.03
N VAL A 86 -10.42 27.52 -24.37
CA VAL A 86 -10.07 26.11 -24.60
C VAL A 86 -9.12 25.99 -25.79
N LYS A 87 -9.39 26.69 -26.90
CA LYS A 87 -8.50 26.69 -28.08
C LYS A 87 -7.12 27.29 -27.78
N LYS A 88 -7.03 28.33 -26.94
CA LYS A 88 -5.77 29.01 -26.58
C LYS A 88 -4.95 28.31 -25.49
N SER A 89 -5.53 27.35 -24.76
CA SER A 89 -4.91 26.69 -23.59
C SER A 89 -4.29 25.32 -23.90
N GLY A 90 -3.97 25.03 -25.16
CA GLY A 90 -3.40 23.76 -25.59
C GLY A 90 -2.13 23.36 -24.82
N ILE A 91 -1.83 22.04 -24.83
CA ILE A 91 -0.73 21.36 -24.12
C ILE A 91 0.62 22.08 -24.28
N ARG A 92 0.81 22.83 -25.38
CA ARG A 92 2.03 23.54 -25.77
C ARG A 92 2.25 24.90 -25.09
N ALA A 93 1.31 25.44 -24.31
CA ALA A 93 1.49 26.72 -23.64
C ALA A 93 2.61 26.63 -22.57
N LYS A 94 3.69 27.40 -22.69
CA LYS A 94 4.71 27.53 -21.63
C LYS A 94 4.14 28.41 -20.52
N ILE A 95 3.87 27.82 -19.37
CA ILE A 95 3.37 28.54 -18.19
C ILE A 95 4.30 28.17 -17.05
N PRO A 96 4.98 29.16 -16.44
CA PRO A 96 5.80 28.91 -15.26
C PRO A 96 4.88 28.55 -14.09
N LEU A 97 5.06 27.35 -13.52
CA LEU A 97 4.37 27.00 -12.28
C LEU A 97 5.12 27.61 -11.09
N PRO A 98 4.42 28.26 -10.15
CA PRO A 98 5.06 28.84 -8.97
C PRO A 98 5.63 27.75 -8.05
N MET A 99 6.77 28.01 -7.39
CA MET A 99 7.45 27.02 -6.53
C MET A 99 6.57 26.46 -5.40
N ALA A 100 5.67 27.27 -4.83
CA ALA A 100 4.70 26.82 -3.83
C ALA A 100 3.84 25.63 -4.29
N TRP A 101 3.59 25.54 -5.60
CA TRP A 101 2.89 24.42 -6.21
C TRP A 101 3.68 23.11 -6.09
N HIS A 102 4.96 23.15 -6.45
CA HIS A 102 5.84 21.99 -6.40
C HIS A 102 5.96 21.45 -4.97
N VAL A 103 6.04 22.33 -3.98
CA VAL A 103 6.09 21.97 -2.55
C VAL A 103 4.79 21.31 -2.11
N LYS A 104 3.63 21.93 -2.39
CA LYS A 104 2.32 21.35 -2.04
C LYS A 104 2.12 19.97 -2.66
N ARG A 105 2.52 19.81 -3.93
CA ARG A 105 2.49 18.53 -4.64
C ARG A 105 3.38 17.49 -3.97
N LEU A 106 4.62 17.86 -3.65
CA LEU A 106 5.56 16.97 -2.98
C LEU A 106 5.03 16.53 -1.61
N CYS A 107 4.43 17.44 -0.85
CA CYS A 107 3.82 17.10 0.43
C CYS A 107 2.64 16.13 0.27
N VAL A 108 1.69 16.40 -0.64
CA VAL A 108 0.50 15.54 -0.81
C VAL A 108 0.88 14.18 -1.36
N LEU A 109 1.65 14.12 -2.46
CA LEU A 109 2.07 12.84 -3.04
C LEU A 109 3.05 12.10 -2.14
N GLY A 110 3.98 12.82 -1.51
CA GLY A 110 4.95 12.24 -0.58
C GLY A 110 4.28 11.65 0.66
N ALA A 111 3.29 12.32 1.24
CA ALA A 111 2.51 11.78 2.34
C ALA A 111 1.73 10.52 1.93
N SER A 112 1.08 10.53 0.75
CA SER A 112 0.38 9.34 0.25
C SER A 112 1.33 8.16 -0.01
N LEU A 113 2.49 8.43 -0.60
CA LEU A 113 3.55 7.43 -0.82
C LEU A 113 4.07 6.86 0.49
N LEU A 114 4.27 7.71 1.51
CA LEU A 114 4.69 7.27 2.84
C LEU A 114 3.63 6.39 3.51
N VAL A 115 2.36 6.79 3.48
CA VAL A 115 1.26 6.00 4.06
C VAL A 115 1.17 4.62 3.39
N ILE A 116 1.28 4.56 2.06
CA ILE A 116 1.24 3.30 1.32
C ILE A 116 2.49 2.47 1.58
N GLY A 117 3.67 3.09 1.55
CA GLY A 117 4.95 2.40 1.77
C GLY A 117 5.06 1.82 3.19
N VAL A 118 4.74 2.61 4.21
CA VAL A 118 4.73 2.17 5.61
C VAL A 118 3.63 1.13 5.84
N GLY A 119 2.45 1.34 5.27
CA GLY A 119 1.34 0.38 5.33
C GLY A 119 1.71 -0.95 4.70
N PHE A 120 2.36 -0.93 3.54
CA PHE A 120 2.86 -2.13 2.87
C PHE A 120 3.92 -2.84 3.73
N ALA A 121 4.98 -2.14 4.14
CA ALA A 121 6.07 -2.72 4.93
C ALA A 121 5.60 -3.32 6.26
N SER A 122 4.60 -2.71 6.91
CA SER A 122 4.07 -3.19 8.19
C SER A 122 3.17 -4.42 8.05
N LEU A 123 2.40 -4.50 6.96
CA LEU A 123 1.39 -5.54 6.73
C LEU A 123 1.92 -6.71 5.90
N TYR A 124 2.99 -6.50 5.15
CA TYR A 124 3.63 -7.52 4.33
C TYR A 124 4.34 -8.53 5.23
N LYS A 125 3.62 -9.60 5.58
CA LYS A 125 4.11 -10.73 6.37
C LYS A 125 3.79 -12.01 5.60
N PRO A 126 4.72 -12.49 4.76
CA PRO A 126 4.49 -13.65 3.92
C PRO A 126 4.39 -14.92 4.78
N GLN A 127 3.37 -15.75 4.55
CA GLN A 127 3.16 -16.95 5.37
C GLN A 127 4.25 -17.99 5.15
N VAL A 128 4.76 -18.16 3.91
CA VAL A 128 5.72 -19.23 3.56
C VAL A 128 6.97 -19.23 4.45
N GLN A 129 7.48 -18.05 4.80
CA GLN A 129 8.66 -17.92 5.67
C GLN A 129 8.34 -18.25 7.13
N GLN A 130 7.10 -18.01 7.57
CA GLN A 130 6.65 -18.24 8.93
C GLN A 130 6.29 -19.71 9.17
N THR A 131 5.63 -20.37 8.21
CA THR A 131 5.30 -21.79 8.28
C THR A 131 6.57 -22.64 8.32
N ASN A 132 7.57 -22.35 7.47
CA ASN A 132 8.82 -23.12 7.46
C ASN A 132 9.61 -23.03 8.77
N LEU A 133 9.60 -21.87 9.43
CA LEU A 133 10.21 -21.69 10.76
C LEU A 133 9.42 -22.42 11.85
N GLN A 134 8.09 -22.34 11.82
CA GLN A 134 7.25 -23.03 12.79
C GLN A 134 7.36 -24.55 12.63
N ASP A 135 7.34 -25.06 11.40
CA ASP A 135 7.52 -26.48 11.10
C ASP A 135 8.89 -26.99 11.58
N GLN A 136 9.96 -26.19 11.45
CA GLN A 136 11.27 -26.53 12.03
C GLN A 136 11.23 -26.61 13.55
N ILE A 137 10.59 -25.64 14.21
CA ILE A 137 10.48 -25.61 15.68
C ILE A 137 9.67 -26.81 16.17
N ASP A 138 8.55 -27.12 15.52
CA ASP A 138 7.69 -28.24 15.88
C ASP A 138 8.43 -29.58 15.67
N MET A 139 9.19 -29.74 14.57
CA MET A 139 10.04 -30.92 14.36
C MET A 139 11.06 -31.11 15.49
N ILE A 140 11.77 -30.04 15.88
CA ILE A 140 12.78 -30.09 16.95
C ILE A 140 12.14 -30.47 18.30
N GLN A 141 10.96 -29.91 18.59
CA GLN A 141 10.25 -30.22 19.83
C GLN A 141 9.78 -31.68 19.86
N THR A 142 9.25 -32.18 18.74
CA THR A 142 8.77 -33.56 18.63
C THR A 142 9.92 -34.57 18.78
N ASP A 143 11.09 -34.28 18.21
CA ASP A 143 12.30 -35.10 18.34
C ASP A 143 12.80 -35.16 19.79
N HIS A 144 12.83 -34.01 20.47
CA HIS A 144 13.23 -33.93 21.88
C HIS A 144 12.27 -34.69 22.83
N ASP A 145 10.96 -34.63 22.56
CA ASP A 145 9.98 -35.39 23.36
C ASP A 145 10.08 -36.90 23.08
N LEU A 146 10.34 -37.31 21.83
CA LEU A 146 10.60 -38.72 21.49
C LEU A 146 11.87 -39.25 22.16
N GLU A 147 12.96 -38.47 22.20
CA GLU A 147 14.20 -38.85 22.88
C GLU A 147 13.99 -39.01 24.39
N ARG A 148 13.10 -38.21 24.99
CA ARG A 148 12.71 -38.36 26.39
C ARG A 148 11.91 -39.63 26.65
N GLU A 149 10.90 -39.93 25.83
CA GLU A 149 10.13 -41.17 25.96
C GLU A 149 11.04 -42.40 25.84
N GLN A 150 11.93 -42.41 24.85
CA GLN A 150 12.85 -43.53 24.64
C GLN A 150 13.82 -43.73 25.81
N LYS A 151 14.29 -42.64 26.45
CA LYS A 151 15.10 -42.73 27.68
C LYS A 151 14.28 -43.23 28.87
N VAL A 152 13.02 -42.84 28.99
CA VAL A 152 12.13 -43.31 30.06
C VAL A 152 11.88 -44.81 29.90
N ASP A 153 11.60 -45.29 28.70
CA ASP A 153 11.38 -46.70 28.41
C ASP A 153 12.66 -47.53 28.66
N GLN A 154 13.82 -47.03 28.22
CA GLN A 154 15.11 -47.69 28.49
C GLN A 154 15.40 -47.82 30.00
N VAL A 155 15.11 -46.77 30.76
CA VAL A 155 15.26 -46.80 32.22
C VAL A 155 14.26 -47.79 32.82
N LEU A 156 13.00 -47.81 32.37
CA LEU A 156 11.97 -48.71 32.85
C LEU A 156 12.32 -50.19 32.60
N ASP A 157 12.84 -50.52 31.42
CA ASP A 157 13.33 -51.86 31.06
C ASP A 157 14.56 -52.28 31.87
N THR A 158 15.40 -51.32 32.28
CA THR A 158 16.58 -51.58 33.10
C THR A 158 16.21 -51.88 34.56
N ILE A 159 15.17 -51.21 35.09
CA ILE A 159 14.71 -51.41 36.48
C ILE A 159 13.75 -52.60 36.59
N THR A 160 13.08 -52.98 35.49
CA THR A 160 12.14 -54.10 35.42
C THR A 160 12.69 -55.17 34.46
N PRO A 161 13.77 -55.88 34.82
CA PRO A 161 14.27 -56.97 33.97
C PRO A 161 13.14 -57.99 33.84
N ASN A 162 12.66 -58.14 32.61
CA ASN A 162 11.59 -59.05 32.23
C ASN A 162 11.81 -60.41 32.92
N ASP A 163 10.93 -60.76 33.86
CA ASP A 163 10.83 -62.07 34.49
C ASP A 163 10.38 -63.08 33.42
N LYS A 164 11.29 -63.39 32.50
CA LYS A 164 11.16 -64.46 31.52
C LYS A 164 12.42 -65.29 31.53
N LYS A 165 12.59 -66.07 32.60
CA LYS A 165 13.23 -67.38 32.50
C LYS A 165 12.46 -68.45 33.27
N SER A 166 11.98 -69.40 32.47
CA SER A 166 11.83 -70.83 32.77
C SER A 166 10.60 -71.27 33.57
N LYS A 167 9.56 -71.67 32.84
CA LYS A 167 9.24 -73.10 32.64
C LYS A 167 8.31 -73.31 31.45
#